data_AF-A0A8H5ERG5-F1
#
_entry.id   AF-A0A8H5ERG5-F1
#
_cell.length_a   1.000
_cell.length_b   1.000
_cell.length_c   1.000
_cell.angle_alpha   90.00
_cell.angle_beta   90.00
_cell.angle_gamma   90.00
#
_symmetry.space_group_name_H-M   'P 1'
#
loop_
_entity.id
_entity.type
_entity.pdbx_description
1 polymer ?
#
loop_
_entity_poly.entity_id
_entity_poly.type
_entity_poly.pdbx_seq_one_letter_code
_entity_poly.pdbx_strand_id
1 'polypeptide(L)'
;MVSNTTRSLPFKPLYYSPLTQSIVPRSLGYSQECLGLHYGNRHYADLGDGDGQKIELILARQHYFPVWGTCWESLAGGHHFRAWRQNGTEANSGAWFIGASKELDSRNHHTIVPNGYNLGRDWFVDNAIAGTRHKNRWWKAEVEWRTDLLEEGSDGINHGIAQDGRVAVLTVRRL
;
A
#
# COMPACT_ATOMS: atom_id res chain seq x y z
N MET A 1 33.26 -18.91 -8.96
CA MET A 1 32.34 -19.75 -8.18
C MET A 1 30.93 -19.23 -8.41
N VAL A 2 30.04 -20.07 -8.94
CA VAL A 2 28.64 -19.73 -9.23
C VAL A 2 27.77 -20.22 -8.07
N SER A 3 26.86 -19.36 -7.60
CA SER A 3 25.71 -19.64 -6.73
C SER A 3 24.83 -18.38 -6.83
N ASN A 4 23.88 -18.24 -7.76
CA ASN A 4 22.58 -18.88 -7.95
C ASN A 4 21.77 -19.14 -6.67
N THR A 5 21.00 -18.15 -6.20
CA THR A 5 19.54 -18.27 -5.89
C THR A 5 18.98 -16.96 -5.30
N THR A 6 17.85 -16.52 -5.86
CA THR A 6 16.88 -15.54 -5.32
C THR A 6 17.42 -14.19 -4.82
N ARG A 7 17.40 -13.18 -5.70
CA ARG A 7 17.38 -11.76 -5.30
C ARG A 7 16.09 -11.50 -4.52
N SER A 8 16.14 -11.65 -3.20
CA SER A 8 15.21 -10.98 -2.29
C SER A 8 15.44 -9.48 -2.44
N LEU A 9 14.53 -8.80 -3.15
CA LEU A 9 14.55 -7.35 -3.20
C LEU A 9 14.18 -6.82 -1.80
N PRO A 10 14.98 -5.93 -1.21
CA PRO A 10 14.57 -5.23 0.00
C PRO A 10 13.49 -4.22 -0.39
N PHE A 11 12.22 -4.64 -0.38
CA PHE A 11 11.14 -3.70 -0.14
C PHE A 11 11.40 -3.12 1.25
N LYS A 12 12.01 -1.93 1.33
CA LYS A 12 11.98 -1.11 2.55
C LYS A 12 10.52 -0.68 2.71
N PRO A 13 9.78 -1.22 3.69
CA PRO A 13 8.35 -1.01 3.77
C PRO A 13 8.11 0.42 4.25
N LEU A 14 7.31 1.14 3.49
CA LEU A 14 6.85 2.47 3.81
C LEU A 14 5.64 2.39 4.75
N TYR A 15 5.48 3.41 5.58
CA TYR A 15 4.38 3.70 6.50
C TYR A 15 4.36 2.90 7.82
N TYR A 16 4.35 3.66 8.91
CA TYR A 16 4.13 3.19 10.27
C TYR A 16 2.77 3.72 10.74
N SER A 17 1.87 2.85 11.18
CA SER A 17 0.67 3.26 11.90
C SER A 17 0.19 2.15 12.83
N PRO A 18 0.03 2.37 14.15
CA PRO A 18 -0.67 1.44 15.03
C PRO A 18 -2.18 1.43 14.69
N LEU A 19 -2.57 0.75 13.60
CA LEU A 19 -3.98 0.60 13.25
C LEU A 19 -4.58 -0.58 14.00
N THR A 20 -5.52 -0.25 14.87
CA THR A 20 -6.54 -1.16 15.37
C THR A 20 -7.47 -1.58 14.24
N GLN A 21 -7.12 -2.58 13.43
CA GLN A 21 -7.98 -3.44 12.58
C GLN A 21 -9.12 -2.82 11.71
N SER A 22 -9.30 -1.49 11.67
CA SER A 22 -10.60 -0.88 11.37
C SER A 22 -10.55 0.16 10.24
N ILE A 23 -9.42 0.32 9.57
CA ILE A 23 -9.45 0.89 8.23
C ILE A 23 -10.13 -0.14 7.33
N VAL A 24 -11.40 0.08 7.01
CA VAL A 24 -12.09 -0.69 5.99
C VAL A 24 -11.68 -0.07 4.65
N PRO A 25 -11.05 -0.81 3.73
CA PRO A 25 -10.59 -0.28 2.44
C PRO A 25 -11.68 0.53 1.71
N ARG A 26 -12.95 0.10 1.84
CA ARG A 26 -14.16 0.80 1.31
C ARG A 26 -14.32 2.23 1.76
N SER A 27 -13.95 2.56 3.00
CA SER A 27 -14.11 3.91 3.50
C SER A 27 -13.03 4.86 2.96
N LEU A 28 -11.89 4.34 2.49
CA LEU A 28 -10.81 5.06 1.82
C LEU A 28 -10.96 5.11 0.29
N GLY A 29 -12.09 4.70 -0.26
CA GLY A 29 -12.28 4.63 -1.71
C GLY A 29 -11.61 3.42 -2.38
N TYR A 30 -11.22 2.41 -1.61
CA TYR A 30 -10.73 1.12 -2.12
C TYR A 30 -11.75 0.00 -1.92
N SER A 31 -11.61 -1.14 -2.56
CA SER A 31 -12.35 -2.35 -2.23
C SER A 31 -11.44 -3.54 -2.44
N GLN A 32 -11.75 -4.65 -1.76
CA GLN A 32 -11.14 -5.94 -2.11
C GLN A 32 -11.44 -6.27 -3.57
N GLU A 33 -10.55 -7.05 -4.17
CA GLU A 33 -10.52 -7.36 -5.60
C GLU A 33 -11.90 -7.76 -6.17
N CYS A 34 -12.13 -7.46 -7.46
CA CYS A 34 -13.30 -7.91 -8.19
C CYS A 34 -13.40 -9.45 -8.14
N LEU A 35 -14.47 -9.97 -7.54
CA LEU A 35 -14.86 -11.39 -7.56
C LEU A 35 -13.78 -12.38 -7.07
N GLY A 36 -12.81 -11.93 -6.25
CA GLY A 36 -11.71 -12.79 -5.76
C GLY A 36 -10.74 -13.24 -6.85
N LEU A 37 -10.77 -12.61 -8.03
CA LEU A 37 -9.81 -12.84 -9.09
C LEU A 37 -8.50 -12.14 -8.76
N HIS A 38 -7.60 -12.89 -8.15
CA HIS A 38 -6.27 -12.46 -7.79
C HIS A 38 -5.36 -12.53 -9.02
N TYR A 39 -5.39 -11.48 -9.84
CA TYR A 39 -4.45 -11.31 -10.97
C TYR A 39 -3.29 -10.44 -10.51
N GLY A 40 -2.12 -11.06 -10.34
CA GLY A 40 -0.89 -10.40 -9.93
C GLY A 40 -0.07 -11.24 -8.94
N ASN A 41 1.23 -10.96 -8.87
CA ASN A 41 2.09 -11.63 -7.90
C ASN A 41 1.77 -11.16 -6.48
N ARG A 42 1.95 -12.06 -5.50
CA ARG A 42 1.99 -11.69 -4.08
C ARG A 42 3.34 -11.09 -3.76
N HIS A 43 3.34 -10.00 -3.00
CA HIS A 43 4.57 -9.29 -2.67
C HIS A 43 5.02 -9.66 -1.26
N TYR A 44 6.34 -9.75 -1.12
CA TYR A 44 7.02 -10.00 0.15
C TYR A 44 7.70 -8.71 0.63
N ALA A 45 7.64 -8.44 1.92
CA ALA A 45 8.32 -7.33 2.57
C ALA A 45 8.95 -7.80 3.88
N ASP A 46 10.19 -7.37 4.15
CA ASP A 46 10.80 -7.54 5.46
C ASP A 46 10.53 -6.27 6.28
N LEU A 47 9.91 -6.43 7.44
CA LEU A 47 9.48 -5.32 8.29
C LEU A 47 10.50 -4.95 9.38
N GLY A 48 11.68 -5.58 9.36
CA GLY A 48 12.69 -5.39 10.39
C GLY A 48 12.20 -5.82 11.78
N ASP A 49 11.28 -6.79 11.84
CA ASP A 49 10.65 -7.27 13.07
C ASP A 49 11.12 -8.64 13.53
N GLY A 50 12.20 -9.16 12.94
CA GLY A 50 12.83 -10.44 13.30
C GLY A 50 12.18 -11.66 12.67
N ASP A 51 11.09 -11.49 11.92
CA ASP A 51 10.37 -12.59 11.25
C ASP A 51 10.80 -12.78 9.78
N GLY A 52 11.72 -11.95 9.28
CA GLY A 52 12.16 -11.94 7.89
C GLY A 52 11.06 -11.50 6.91
N GLN A 53 11.10 -12.03 5.69
CA GLN A 53 10.16 -11.65 4.63
C GLN A 53 8.73 -12.16 4.88
N LYS A 54 7.78 -11.23 4.97
CA LYS A 54 6.35 -11.48 5.14
C LYS A 54 5.58 -11.28 3.84
N ILE A 55 4.64 -12.17 3.59
CA ILE A 55 3.67 -12.00 2.49
C ILE A 55 2.62 -10.95 2.85
N GLU A 56 2.12 -10.23 1.85
CA GLU A 56 1.04 -9.26 2.02
C GLU A 56 -0.21 -9.88 2.68
N LEU A 57 -0.84 -9.10 3.56
CA LEU A 57 -2.06 -9.49 4.27
C LEU A 57 -3.32 -8.86 3.66
N ILE A 58 -3.17 -7.69 3.04
CA ILE A 58 -4.27 -6.97 2.39
C ILE A 58 -3.83 -6.62 0.98
N LEU A 59 -4.75 -6.82 0.04
CA LEU A 59 -4.68 -6.34 -1.32
C LEU A 59 -5.97 -5.61 -1.64
N ALA A 60 -5.88 -4.31 -1.95
CA ALA A 60 -7.04 -3.47 -2.13
C ALA A 60 -6.87 -2.51 -3.31
N ARG A 61 -7.93 -2.39 -4.08
CA ARG A 61 -7.98 -1.80 -5.42
C ARG A 61 -9.01 -0.67 -5.46
N GLN A 62 -8.80 0.36 -6.27
CA GLN A 62 -9.66 1.54 -6.23
C GLN A 62 -11.12 1.17 -6.53
N HIS A 63 -12.04 1.68 -5.72
CA HIS A 63 -13.46 1.46 -5.87
C HIS A 63 -14.12 2.63 -6.60
N TYR A 64 -14.52 2.40 -7.86
CA TYR A 64 -15.23 3.39 -8.67
C TYR A 64 -16.74 3.35 -8.41
N PHE A 65 -17.24 4.21 -7.51
CA PHE A 65 -18.68 4.43 -7.24
C PHE A 65 -19.18 5.66 -8.04
N PRO A 66 -20.41 5.71 -8.61
CA PRO A 66 -21.61 4.88 -8.33
C PRO A 66 -21.94 3.76 -9.33
N VAL A 67 -21.19 3.58 -10.42
CA VAL A 67 -21.71 2.76 -11.55
C VAL A 67 -20.87 1.51 -11.88
N TRP A 68 -19.61 1.37 -11.46
CA TRP A 68 -18.71 0.40 -12.12
C TRP A 68 -17.84 -0.53 -11.24
N GLY A 69 -17.74 -0.31 -9.93
CA GLY A 69 -17.06 -1.22 -9.00
C GLY A 69 -15.55 -1.43 -9.26
N THR A 70 -14.94 -2.45 -8.66
CA THR A 70 -13.51 -2.79 -8.84
C THR A 70 -13.20 -3.48 -10.17
N CYS A 71 -14.23 -3.96 -10.89
CA CYS A 71 -14.05 -4.66 -12.16
C CYS A 71 -13.73 -3.70 -13.32
N TRP A 72 -14.03 -2.40 -13.18
CA TRP A 72 -13.66 -1.38 -14.17
C TRP A 72 -12.21 -0.90 -14.05
N GLU A 73 -11.56 -1.10 -12.90
CA GLU A 73 -10.13 -0.82 -12.76
C GLU A 73 -9.30 -1.72 -13.69
N SER A 74 -9.74 -2.97 -13.90
CA SER A 74 -9.19 -3.84 -14.94
C SER A 74 -9.26 -3.19 -16.33
N LEU A 75 -10.15 -2.24 -16.60
CA LEU A 75 -10.31 -1.59 -17.90
C LEU A 75 -9.77 -0.16 -17.98
N ALA A 76 -9.60 0.54 -16.85
CA ALA A 76 -9.20 1.96 -16.81
C ALA A 76 -7.91 2.25 -16.01
N GLY A 77 -7.38 1.29 -15.25
CA GLY A 77 -6.32 1.52 -14.27
C GLY A 77 -6.86 2.16 -13.00
N GLY A 78 -5.99 2.40 -12.02
CA GLY A 78 -6.44 2.95 -10.74
C GLY A 78 -5.39 2.93 -9.63
N HIS A 79 -5.83 3.34 -8.44
CA HIS A 79 -5.04 3.29 -7.23
C HIS A 79 -5.13 1.92 -6.57
N HIS A 80 -3.98 1.41 -6.16
CA HIS A 80 -3.82 0.10 -5.58
C HIS A 80 -3.01 0.22 -4.28
N PHE A 81 -3.34 -0.57 -3.26
CA PHE A 81 -2.47 -0.74 -2.11
C PHE A 81 -2.37 -2.18 -1.64
N ARG A 82 -1.18 -2.51 -1.14
CA ARG A 82 -0.86 -3.72 -0.39
C ARG A 82 -0.56 -3.35 1.06
N ALA A 83 -0.83 -4.24 2.01
CA ALA A 83 -0.47 -3.98 3.39
C ALA A 83 0.07 -5.21 4.13
N TRP A 84 1.01 -4.94 5.04
CA TRP A 84 1.65 -5.90 5.94
C TRP A 84 1.51 -5.40 7.37
N ARG A 85 1.61 -6.31 8.34
CA ARG A 85 1.54 -5.96 9.76
C ARG A 85 2.85 -6.30 10.46
N GLN A 86 3.41 -5.33 11.17
CA GLN A 86 4.61 -5.51 11.97
C GLN A 86 4.23 -6.08 13.34
N ASN A 87 4.58 -7.34 13.54
CA ASN A 87 4.18 -8.13 14.70
C ASN A 87 5.18 -9.24 15.04
N GLY A 88 6.40 -9.12 14.56
CA GLY A 88 7.46 -10.09 14.80
C GLY A 88 8.06 -10.01 16.19
N THR A 89 8.90 -10.99 16.49
CA THR A 89 9.44 -11.21 17.85
C THR A 89 10.45 -10.15 18.29
N GLU A 90 11.16 -9.52 17.36
CA GLU A 90 12.17 -8.49 17.67
C GLU A 90 11.60 -7.07 17.67
N ALA A 91 10.52 -6.82 16.91
CA ALA A 91 9.81 -5.54 16.92
C ALA A 91 8.31 -5.72 16.68
N ASN A 92 7.50 -5.62 17.73
CA ASN A 92 6.04 -5.71 17.63
C ASN A 92 5.38 -4.38 17.99
N SER A 93 5.29 -3.47 17.02
CA SER A 93 4.52 -2.23 17.17
C SER A 93 3.02 -2.43 16.94
N GLY A 94 2.63 -3.55 16.33
CA GLY A 94 1.28 -3.79 15.82
C GLY A 94 0.92 -2.93 14.62
N ALA A 95 1.88 -2.18 14.06
CA ALA A 95 1.65 -1.22 13.01
C ALA A 95 1.38 -1.86 11.65
N TRP A 96 0.69 -1.13 10.77
CA TRP A 96 0.50 -1.50 9.37
C TRP A 96 1.43 -0.72 8.47
N PHE A 97 2.11 -1.46 7.62
CA PHE A 97 2.96 -0.96 6.54
C PHE A 97 2.21 -1.12 5.22
N ILE A 98 2.29 -0.10 4.37
CA ILE A 98 1.45 0.01 3.18
C ILE A 98 2.33 0.21 1.94
N GLY A 99 1.97 -0.38 0.82
CA GLY A 99 2.61 -0.13 -0.47
C GLY A 99 1.52 0.35 -1.41
N ALA A 100 1.45 1.65 -1.67
CA ALA A 100 0.44 2.24 -2.55
C ALA A 100 1.05 2.62 -3.91
N SER A 101 0.33 2.33 -4.98
CA SER A 101 0.71 2.61 -6.36
C SER A 101 -0.49 3.11 -7.16
N LYS A 102 -0.21 3.78 -8.27
CA LYS A 102 -1.16 4.00 -9.37
C LYS A 102 -0.72 3.17 -10.57
N GLU A 103 -1.64 2.37 -11.09
CA GLU A 103 -1.39 1.41 -12.15
C GLU A 103 -2.25 1.72 -13.38
N LEU A 104 -1.74 1.39 -14.57
CA LEU A 104 -2.50 1.39 -15.82
C LEU A 104 -3.53 0.25 -15.84
N ASP A 105 -4.41 0.27 -16.83
CA ASP A 105 -5.40 -0.79 -17.04
C ASP A 105 -4.78 -2.16 -17.39
N SER A 106 -5.63 -3.19 -17.49
CA SER A 106 -5.21 -4.57 -17.82
C SER A 106 -4.65 -4.71 -19.25
N ARG A 107 -5.01 -3.83 -20.20
CA ARG A 107 -4.41 -3.85 -21.55
C ARG A 107 -2.93 -3.48 -21.49
N ASN A 108 -2.56 -2.72 -20.48
CA ASN A 108 -1.18 -2.36 -20.14
C ASN A 108 -0.62 -3.24 -19.00
N HIS A 109 -1.21 -4.41 -18.76
CA HIS A 109 -0.77 -5.40 -17.76
C HIS A 109 -0.59 -4.84 -16.35
N HIS A 110 -1.40 -3.84 -15.95
CA HIS A 110 -1.28 -3.20 -14.64
C HIS A 110 0.12 -2.61 -14.38
N THR A 111 0.78 -2.12 -15.43
CA THR A 111 2.07 -1.44 -15.28
C THR A 111 1.88 -0.18 -14.45
N ILE A 112 2.75 0.01 -13.44
CA ILE A 112 2.75 1.22 -12.61
C ILE A 112 3.09 2.43 -13.51
N VAL A 113 2.28 3.49 -13.41
CA VAL A 113 2.49 4.70 -14.21
C VAL A 113 3.78 5.42 -13.81
N PRO A 114 4.37 6.28 -14.66
CA PRO A 114 5.42 7.19 -14.22
C PRO A 114 4.99 7.95 -12.95
N ASN A 115 5.88 8.03 -11.96
CA ASN A 115 5.58 8.61 -10.64
C ASN A 115 4.47 7.89 -9.85
N GLY A 116 4.12 6.65 -10.23
CA GLY A 116 2.96 5.92 -9.72
C GLY A 116 3.00 5.61 -8.23
N TYR A 117 4.19 5.45 -7.63
CA TYR A 117 4.33 5.26 -6.18
C TYR A 117 3.96 6.52 -5.39
N ASN A 118 4.48 7.68 -5.81
CA ASN A 118 4.14 8.95 -5.18
C ASN A 118 2.66 9.28 -5.37
N LEU A 119 2.11 9.08 -6.58
CA LEU A 119 0.68 9.28 -6.86
C LEU A 119 -0.21 8.34 -6.03
N GLY A 120 0.18 7.09 -5.88
CA GLY A 120 -0.52 6.10 -5.05
C GLY A 120 -0.54 6.49 -3.58
N ARG A 121 0.63 6.84 -3.03
CA ARG A 121 0.78 7.31 -1.65
C ARG A 121 -0.07 8.54 -1.39
N ASP A 122 0.10 9.59 -2.19
CA ASP A 122 -0.51 10.89 -1.93
C ASP A 122 -2.04 10.75 -1.99
N TRP A 123 -2.57 9.96 -2.93
CA TRP A 123 -4.00 9.65 -2.98
C TRP A 123 -4.49 8.90 -1.74
N PHE A 124 -3.76 7.88 -1.28
CA PHE A 124 -4.11 7.15 -0.05
C PHE A 124 -4.15 8.08 1.16
N VAL A 125 -3.11 8.91 1.31
CA VAL A 125 -2.96 9.86 2.41
C VAL A 125 -4.09 10.89 2.39
N ASP A 126 -4.37 11.49 1.24
CA ASP A 126 -5.43 12.49 1.06
C ASP A 126 -6.81 11.94 1.47
N ASN A 127 -7.13 10.71 1.07
CA ASN A 127 -8.37 10.05 1.48
C ASN A 127 -8.40 9.75 2.99
N ALA A 128 -7.27 9.36 3.58
CA ALA A 128 -7.20 9.06 5.01
C ALA A 128 -7.36 10.32 5.89
N ILE A 129 -6.75 11.44 5.49
CA ILE A 129 -6.83 12.71 6.24
C ILE A 129 -8.15 13.45 6.00
N ALA A 130 -8.82 13.26 4.85
CA ALA A 130 -10.16 13.79 4.60
C ALA A 130 -11.19 13.21 5.58
N GLY A 131 -10.93 12.00 6.07
CA GLY A 131 -11.78 11.29 7.00
C GLY A 131 -12.75 10.35 6.29
N THR A 132 -13.05 9.23 6.94
CA THR A 132 -13.82 8.15 6.35
C THR A 132 -14.93 7.68 7.27
N ARG A 133 -16.00 7.12 6.69
CA ARG A 133 -17.14 6.59 7.43
C ARG A 133 -17.41 5.14 7.07
N HIS A 134 -17.62 4.32 8.08
CA HIS A 134 -18.03 2.92 7.93
C HIS A 134 -18.97 2.50 9.06
N LYS A 135 -20.13 1.95 8.73
CA LYS A 135 -21.14 1.45 9.70
C LYS A 135 -21.38 2.43 10.87
N ASN A 136 -21.66 3.70 10.54
CA ASN A 136 -21.93 4.80 11.48
C ASN A 136 -20.78 5.20 12.41
N ARG A 137 -19.56 4.74 12.14
CA ARG A 137 -18.35 5.21 12.82
C ARG A 137 -17.54 6.07 11.85
N TRP A 138 -16.85 7.05 12.41
CA TRP A 138 -16.01 7.98 11.68
C TRP A 138 -14.56 7.81 12.10
N TRP A 139 -13.66 7.89 11.14
CA TRP A 139 -12.22 7.86 11.37
C TRP A 139 -11.56 8.99 10.61
N LYS A 140 -10.47 9.53 11.15
CA LYS A 140 -9.64 10.52 10.48
C LYS A 140 -8.19 10.28 10.79
N ALA A 141 -7.33 10.42 9.80
CA ALA A 141 -5.90 10.36 9.98
C ALA A 141 -5.30 11.76 10.20
N GLU A 142 -4.29 11.82 11.07
CA GLU A 142 -3.27 12.87 11.05
C GLU A 142 -2.05 12.33 10.30
N VAL A 143 -1.34 13.19 9.57
CA VAL A 143 -0.15 12.81 8.80
C VAL A 143 1.09 13.56 9.30
N GLU A 144 2.17 12.82 9.52
CA GLU A 144 3.52 13.32 9.67
C GLU A 144 4.33 12.87 8.45
N TRP A 145 5.01 13.80 7.78
CA TRP A 145 5.87 13.49 6.63
C TRP A 145 7.32 13.33 7.07
N ARG A 146 7.95 12.25 6.65
CA ARG A 146 9.33 11.88 6.97
C ARG A 146 10.14 11.66 5.70
N THR A 147 11.39 12.11 5.70
CA THR A 147 12.32 11.99 4.56
C THR A 147 13.59 11.23 4.92
N ASP A 148 13.70 10.80 6.18
CA ASP A 148 14.83 10.06 6.75
C ASP A 148 14.60 8.53 6.75
N LEU A 149 13.41 8.09 6.33
CA LEU A 149 13.01 6.68 6.37
C LEU A 149 13.18 5.98 5.00
N LEU A 150 13.21 6.73 3.90
CA LEU A 150 13.45 6.22 2.57
C LEU A 150 14.32 7.18 1.77
N GLU A 151 15.37 6.66 1.16
CA GLU A 151 16.23 7.43 0.27
C GLU A 151 15.51 7.70 -1.05
N GLU A 152 15.64 8.91 -1.60
CA GLU A 152 15.06 9.27 -2.89
C GLU A 152 15.65 8.43 -4.03
N GLY A 153 14.84 8.15 -5.06
CA GLY A 153 15.26 7.46 -6.27
C GLY A 153 14.58 6.11 -6.43
N SER A 154 15.22 5.22 -7.18
CA SER A 154 14.67 3.92 -7.58
C SER A 154 15.47 2.71 -7.08
N ASP A 155 16.53 2.93 -6.29
CA ASP A 155 17.34 1.84 -5.76
C ASP A 155 16.52 0.98 -4.78
N GLY A 156 16.50 -0.33 -5.02
CA GLY A 156 15.64 -1.26 -4.29
C GLY A 156 14.12 -1.08 -4.50
N ILE A 157 13.68 -0.13 -5.34
CA ILE A 157 12.26 0.12 -5.60
C ILE A 157 11.77 -0.79 -6.72
N ASN A 158 10.64 -1.45 -6.50
CA ASN A 158 10.05 -2.36 -7.47
C ASN A 158 9.76 -1.65 -8.81
N HIS A 159 9.92 -2.36 -9.92
CA HIS A 159 9.89 -1.83 -11.29
C HIS A 159 10.90 -0.71 -11.61
N GLY A 160 11.82 -0.35 -10.70
CA GLY A 160 12.82 0.69 -10.93
C GLY A 160 12.22 2.10 -11.09
N ILE A 161 10.99 2.32 -10.62
CA ILE A 161 10.31 3.60 -10.72
C ILE A 161 10.77 4.48 -9.56
N ALA A 162 11.31 5.66 -9.87
CA ALA A 162 11.78 6.58 -8.84
C ALA A 162 10.62 7.11 -7.98
N GLN A 163 10.90 7.28 -6.68
CA GLN A 163 10.03 7.93 -5.71
C GLN A 163 10.80 9.07 -5.02
N ASP A 164 10.09 9.96 -4.33
CA ASP A 164 10.59 11.27 -3.84
C ASP A 164 11.22 11.24 -2.43
N GLY A 165 11.48 10.06 -1.88
CA GLY A 165 12.00 9.83 -0.53
C GLY A 165 10.99 10.06 0.60
N ARG A 166 9.78 10.55 0.31
CA ARG A 166 8.81 10.90 1.37
C ARG A 166 8.03 9.68 1.86
N VAL A 167 7.94 9.58 3.18
CA VAL A 167 7.18 8.57 3.90
C VAL A 167 6.10 9.27 4.72
N ALA A 168 4.85 8.86 4.58
CA ALA A 168 3.80 9.33 5.46
C ALA A 168 3.75 8.46 6.72
N VAL A 169 3.58 9.06 7.88
CA VAL A 169 3.26 8.36 9.12
C VAL A 169 1.86 8.80 9.49
N LEU A 170 0.91 7.88 9.38
CA LEU A 170 -0.50 8.18 9.60
C LEU A 170 -0.89 7.75 11.02
N THR A 171 -1.50 8.66 11.77
CA THR A 171 -2.12 8.33 13.07
C THR A 171 -3.63 8.41 12.91
N VAL A 172 -4.30 7.27 12.98
CA VAL A 172 -5.76 7.20 12.76
C VAL A 172 -6.51 7.26 14.08
N ARG A 173 -7.45 8.21 14.17
CA ARG A 173 -8.32 8.39 15.32
C ARG A 173 -9.77 8.09 14.93
N ARG A 174 -10.52 7.48 15.84
CA ARG A 174 -11.98 7.43 15.76
C ARG A 174 -12.54 8.76 16.26
N LEU A 175 -13.48 9.33 15.52
CA LEU A 175 -14.21 10.55 15.92
C LEU A 175 -15.45 10.21 16.75
#